data_AF-A0A7V2NCC0-F1
#
_entry.id   AF-A0A7V2NCC0-F1
#
_cell.length_a   1.000
_cell.length_b   1.000
_cell.length_c   1.000
_cell.angle_alpha   90.00
_cell.angle_beta   90.00
_cell.angle_gamma   90.00
#
_symmetry.space_group_name_H-M   'P 1'
#
loop_
_entity.id
_entity.type
_entity.pdbx_description
1 polymer ?
#
loop_
_entity_poly.entity_id
_entity_poly.type
_entity_poly.pdbx_seq_one_letter_code
_entity_poly.pdbx_strand_id
1 'polypeptide(L)'
;MINKANIERYIRDLFGDKILNVKIEKLGEGVQGAGFLIEVETKEGITPYVIKGLFTEGLEHDYAADRAQVFLLDLEDFKKLPKHVKAIDVLSEMEDGSIKSIGGGKEYYLLMEKAEGRHYFNDLVAFADKKPLDDPDKEKIRTMAAYLADIHSLKKDSKALHWRKVRDTIGHGECLMGVFDTYPDGTVEYEDMAVIEKKCVDWRAKLKPKYKRLCQVHGDFHPGNIWFKNNTDFILLDRSRGAWGDPADDVTALTMNYIFFSINKFGKL
;
A
#
# COMPACT_ATOMS: atom_id res chain seq x y z
N MET A 1 9.38 18.41 8.44
CA MET A 1 9.29 19.13 9.73
C MET A 1 8.46 18.28 10.67
N ILE A 2 8.75 18.28 11.98
CA ILE A 2 7.95 17.58 12.99
C ILE A 2 7.07 18.59 13.75
N ASN A 3 5.93 18.15 14.26
CA ASN A 3 5.02 18.95 15.07
C ASN A 3 5.57 19.09 16.51
N LYS A 4 6.56 19.98 16.68
CA LYS A 4 7.30 20.15 17.94
C LYS A 4 6.40 20.39 19.15
N ALA A 5 5.40 21.25 19.02
CA ALA A 5 4.52 21.61 20.14
C ALA A 5 3.69 20.43 20.63
N ASN A 6 3.14 19.62 19.71
CA ASN A 6 2.36 18.45 20.09
C ASN A 6 3.25 17.30 20.60
N ILE A 7 4.46 17.15 20.05
CA ILE A 7 5.44 16.20 20.54
C ILE A 7 5.87 16.55 21.97
N GLU A 8 6.15 17.81 22.26
CA GLU A 8 6.46 18.27 23.62
C GLU A 8 5.32 17.93 24.58
N ARG A 9 4.07 18.20 24.20
CA ARG A 9 2.90 17.83 25.01
C ARG A 9 2.82 16.33 25.26
N TYR A 10 2.97 15.50 24.22
CA TYR A 10 2.98 14.04 24.38
C TYR A 10 4.08 13.58 25.35
N ILE A 11 5.28 14.18 25.29
CA ILE A 11 6.37 13.85 26.22
C ILE A 11 6.03 14.27 27.64
N ARG A 12 5.43 15.45 27.83
CA ARG A 12 4.91 15.89 29.14
C ARG A 12 3.91 14.91 29.72
N ASP A 13 2.99 14.41 28.89
CA ASP A 13 2.02 13.41 29.31
C ASP A 13 2.67 12.05 29.64
N LEU A 14 3.70 11.66 28.88
CA LEU A 14 4.41 10.38 29.06
C LEU A 14 5.18 10.29 30.38
N PHE A 15 5.87 11.36 30.81
CA PHE A 15 6.66 11.35 32.06
C PHE A 15 5.96 12.08 33.23
N GLY A 16 4.83 12.74 32.97
CA GLY A 16 3.98 13.39 33.97
C GLY A 16 4.59 14.63 34.64
N ASP A 17 4.09 14.98 35.84
CA ASP A 17 4.40 16.20 36.61
C ASP A 17 5.88 16.37 37.01
N LYS A 18 6.75 15.41 36.68
CA LYS A 18 8.18 15.45 36.98
C LYS A 18 8.98 16.29 35.99
N ILE A 19 8.40 16.63 34.84
CA ILE A 19 9.08 17.40 33.79
C ILE A 19 9.13 18.88 34.15
N LEU A 20 10.35 19.41 34.19
CA LEU A 20 10.63 20.84 34.30
C LEU A 20 10.64 21.48 32.90
N ASN A 21 11.30 20.84 31.94
CA ASN A 21 11.47 21.39 30.60
C ASN A 21 11.62 20.27 29.54
N VAL A 22 11.27 20.60 28.30
CA VAL A 22 11.51 19.74 27.12
C VAL A 22 12.08 20.62 26.01
N LYS A 23 13.29 20.31 25.53
CA LYS A 23 13.92 21.02 24.41
C LYS A 23 13.97 20.13 23.18
N ILE A 24 13.54 20.65 22.03
CA ILE A 24 13.51 19.94 20.75
C ILE A 24 14.38 20.63 19.69
N GLU A 25 15.49 20.01 19.34
CA GLU A 25 16.49 20.53 18.40
C GLU A 25 16.70 19.57 17.23
N LYS A 26 16.86 20.10 16.02
CA LYS A 26 17.17 19.25 14.85
C LYS A 26 18.64 18.85 14.93
N LEU A 27 18.93 17.56 14.97
CA LEU A 27 20.30 17.04 14.97
C LEU A 27 20.91 17.07 13.56
N GLY A 28 20.10 16.76 12.56
CA GLY A 28 20.56 16.69 11.17
C GLY A 28 19.60 15.91 10.27
N GLU A 29 20.05 15.72 9.03
CA GLU A 29 19.37 14.96 7.99
C GLU A 29 20.32 13.95 7.38
N GLY A 30 19.78 12.77 7.06
CA GLY A 30 20.46 11.74 6.28
C GLY A 30 19.74 11.51 4.95
N VAL A 31 20.02 10.37 4.32
CA VAL A 31 19.42 10.01 3.02
C VAL A 31 17.91 9.74 3.12
N GLN A 32 17.45 9.23 4.27
CA GLN A 32 16.09 8.70 4.42
C GLN A 32 15.17 9.60 5.25
N GLY A 33 15.72 10.58 5.97
CA GLY A 33 14.96 11.37 6.93
C GLY A 33 15.81 12.29 7.81
N ALA A 34 15.18 12.83 8.85
CA ALA A 34 15.75 13.77 9.81
C ALA A 34 15.71 13.23 11.24
N GLY A 35 16.70 13.58 12.05
CA GLY A 35 16.76 13.30 13.48
C GLY A 35 16.58 14.57 14.31
N PHE A 36 15.89 14.44 15.45
CA PHE A 36 15.63 15.52 16.39
C PHE A 36 16.01 15.07 17.81
N LEU A 37 16.91 15.81 18.45
CA LEU A 37 17.25 15.62 19.86
C LEU A 37 16.11 16.17 20.71
N ILE A 38 15.71 15.37 21.69
CA ILE A 38 14.76 15.75 22.73
C ILE A 38 15.49 15.68 24.06
N GLU A 39 15.69 16.81 24.72
CA GLU A 39 16.23 16.85 26.08
C GLU A 39 15.08 17.00 27.05
N VAL A 40 14.86 15.98 27.90
CA VAL A 40 13.82 15.98 28.94
C VAL A 40 14.48 16.28 30.27
N GLU A 41 14.15 17.44 30.83
CA GLU A 41 14.68 17.90 32.11
C GLU A 41 13.71 17.58 33.24
N THR A 42 14.23 16.94 34.28
CA THR A 42 13.51 16.63 35.53
C THR A 42 14.36 17.08 36.72
N LYS A 43 13.82 16.96 37.94
CA LYS A 43 14.61 17.22 39.17
C LYS A 43 15.82 16.30 39.33
N GLU A 44 15.83 15.14 38.67
CA GLU A 44 16.91 14.15 38.72
C GLU A 44 18.02 14.45 37.69
N GLY A 45 17.77 15.36 36.75
CA GLY A 45 18.70 15.75 35.68
C GLY A 45 18.06 15.75 34.30
N ILE A 46 18.90 15.90 33.28
CA ILE A 46 18.52 15.94 31.87
C ILE A 46 18.74 14.56 31.25
N THR A 47 17.70 13.99 30.64
CA THR A 47 17.79 12.74 29.88
C THR A 47 17.56 13.02 28.38
N PRO A 48 18.51 12.67 27.50
CA PRO A 48 18.37 12.86 26.06
C PRO A 48 17.64 11.69 25.38
N TYR A 49 16.80 12.01 24.41
CA TYR A 49 16.12 11.09 23.51
C TYR A 49 16.23 11.58 22.06
N VAL A 50 15.88 10.73 21.09
CA VAL A 50 15.88 11.10 19.67
C VAL A 50 14.55 10.72 19.04
N ILE A 51 13.96 11.65 18.28
CA ILE A 51 12.86 11.39 17.35
C ILE A 51 13.41 11.35 15.93
N LYS A 52 13.10 10.27 15.21
CA LYS A 52 13.40 10.09 13.79
C LYS A 52 12.14 10.36 12.98
N GLY A 53 12.24 11.18 11.94
CA GLY A 53 11.20 11.35 10.93
C GLY A 53 11.72 10.95 9.56
N LEU A 54 10.91 10.24 8.77
CA LEU A 54 11.26 9.83 7.40
C LEU A 54 10.72 10.83 6.37
N PHE A 55 11.43 11.01 5.26
CA PHE A 55 10.95 11.81 4.14
C PHE A 55 9.74 11.14 3.47
N THR A 56 8.86 11.93 2.88
CA THR A 56 7.56 11.48 2.36
C THR A 56 7.58 11.07 0.89
N GLU A 57 8.75 10.95 0.27
CA GLU A 57 8.88 10.59 -1.13
C GLU A 57 10.04 9.62 -1.36
N GLY A 58 9.76 8.57 -2.14
CA GLY A 58 10.75 7.56 -2.48
C GLY A 58 11.06 6.62 -1.33
N LEU A 59 11.90 5.62 -1.62
CA LEU A 59 12.30 4.56 -0.68
C LEU A 59 11.12 3.83 -0.02
N GLU A 60 9.93 3.87 -0.65
CA GLU A 60 8.73 3.28 -0.08
C GLU A 60 8.31 3.96 1.23
N HIS A 61 8.55 5.26 1.37
CA HIS A 61 8.06 6.08 2.50
C HIS A 61 6.91 6.99 2.10
N ASP A 62 6.32 6.79 0.92
CA ASP A 62 5.41 7.72 0.28
C ASP A 62 4.09 7.91 1.06
N TYR A 63 3.57 6.84 1.66
CA TYR A 63 2.39 6.84 2.50
C TYR A 63 2.76 6.88 3.99
N ALA A 64 1.86 7.42 4.82
CA ALA A 64 2.02 7.39 6.26
C ALA A 64 2.10 5.95 6.80
N ALA A 65 1.35 5.03 6.21
CA ALA A 65 1.37 3.61 6.56
C ALA A 65 2.76 2.98 6.37
N ASP A 66 3.50 3.34 5.31
CA ASP A 66 4.83 2.78 5.11
C ASP A 66 5.82 3.26 6.18
N ARG A 67 5.77 4.55 6.52
CA ARG A 67 6.61 5.11 7.58
C ARG A 67 6.26 4.49 8.94
N ALA A 68 4.97 4.26 9.19
CA ALA A 68 4.51 3.55 10.38
C ALA A 68 5.03 2.10 10.39
N GLN A 69 4.97 1.38 9.27
CA GLN A 69 5.51 0.02 9.15
C GLN A 69 7.00 -0.03 9.51
N VAL A 70 7.82 0.88 8.95
CA VAL A 70 9.24 0.97 9.27
C VAL A 70 9.45 1.20 10.77
N PHE A 71 8.73 2.15 11.36
CA PHE A 71 8.90 2.47 12.78
C PHE A 71 8.39 1.39 13.73
N LEU A 72 7.30 0.69 13.38
CA LEU A 72 6.78 -0.41 14.18
C LEU A 72 7.73 -1.61 14.17
N LEU A 73 8.36 -1.89 13.03
CA LEU A 73 9.43 -2.89 12.95
C LEU A 73 10.67 -2.46 13.74
N ASP A 74 11.11 -1.21 13.59
CA ASP A 74 12.21 -0.63 14.39
C ASP A 74 11.93 -0.76 15.90
N LEU A 75 10.70 -0.46 16.34
CA LEU A 75 10.29 -0.57 17.75
C LEU A 75 10.46 -1.99 18.31
N GLU A 76 10.07 -2.99 17.51
CA GLU A 76 10.08 -4.38 17.94
C GLU A 76 11.48 -5.01 17.86
N ASP A 77 12.29 -4.66 16.86
CA ASP A 77 13.57 -5.33 16.60
C ASP A 77 14.79 -4.65 17.23
N PHE A 78 14.76 -3.33 17.43
CA PHE A 78 15.90 -2.59 18.01
C PHE A 78 16.30 -3.11 19.39
N LYS A 79 15.33 -3.54 20.21
CA LYS A 79 15.58 -4.10 21.54
C LYS A 79 16.20 -5.50 21.51
N LYS A 80 16.10 -6.23 20.39
CA LYS A 80 16.54 -7.63 20.25
C LYS A 80 18.01 -7.75 19.84
N LEU A 81 18.54 -6.75 19.13
CA LEU A 81 19.91 -6.76 18.65
C LEU A 81 20.89 -6.23 19.73
N PRO A 82 21.88 -7.03 20.20
CA PRO A 82 22.86 -6.55 21.16
C PRO A 82 23.63 -5.33 20.66
N LYS A 83 23.94 -4.40 21.57
CA LYS A 83 24.63 -3.12 21.29
C LYS A 83 23.85 -2.17 20.35
N HIS A 84 22.55 -2.40 20.15
CA HIS A 84 21.67 -1.47 19.47
C HIS A 84 20.95 -0.55 20.48
N VAL A 85 20.67 0.69 20.09
CA VAL A 85 19.81 1.59 20.88
C VAL A 85 18.39 1.03 20.94
N LYS A 86 17.68 1.25 22.04
CA LYS A 86 16.29 0.80 22.17
C LYS A 86 15.35 1.89 21.70
N ALA A 87 14.39 1.53 20.85
CA ALA A 87 13.24 2.38 20.57
C ALA A 87 12.25 2.30 21.74
N ILE A 88 11.55 3.40 22.01
CA ILE A 88 10.64 3.54 23.16
C ILE A 88 9.18 3.46 22.70
N ASP A 89 8.84 4.17 21.62
CA ASP A 89 7.49 4.24 21.11
C ASP A 89 7.47 4.65 19.63
N VAL A 90 6.32 4.47 18.98
CA VAL A 90 5.99 5.00 17.66
C VAL A 90 4.81 5.95 17.80
N LEU A 91 4.97 7.16 17.25
CA LEU A 91 4.01 8.24 17.39
C LEU A 91 3.26 8.47 16.07
N SER A 92 1.94 8.57 16.16
CA SER A 92 1.05 9.02 15.10
C SER A 92 0.64 10.46 15.33
N GLU A 93 0.63 11.26 14.27
CA GLU A 93 0.07 12.61 14.26
C GLU A 93 -1.33 12.55 13.65
N MET A 94 -2.33 13.00 14.41
CA MET A 94 -3.74 13.00 14.05
C MET A 94 -4.09 14.23 13.19
N GLU A 95 -5.28 14.25 12.59
CA GLU A 95 -5.74 15.39 11.76
C GLU A 95 -5.83 16.71 12.53
N ASP A 96 -6.14 16.67 13.83
CA ASP A 96 -6.15 17.83 14.72
C ASP A 96 -4.75 18.22 15.23
N GLY A 97 -3.70 17.53 14.76
CA GLY A 97 -2.31 17.69 15.16
C GLY A 97 -1.95 17.00 16.47
N SER A 98 -2.89 16.40 17.20
CA SER A 98 -2.59 15.66 18.41
C SER A 98 -1.68 14.46 18.13
N ILE A 99 -0.87 14.07 19.11
CA ILE A 99 0.08 12.96 18.99
C ILE A 99 -0.41 11.79 19.82
N LYS A 100 -0.51 10.61 19.21
CA LYS A 100 -0.91 9.36 19.88
C LYS A 100 0.15 8.29 19.68
N SER A 101 0.44 7.55 20.75
CA SER A 101 1.19 6.31 20.66
C SER A 101 0.43 5.29 19.82
N ILE A 102 1.14 4.60 18.93
CA ILE A 102 0.67 3.41 18.20
C ILE A 102 1.59 2.21 18.43
N GLY A 103 2.60 2.34 19.31
CA GLY A 103 3.52 1.28 19.64
C GLY A 103 2.92 0.22 20.56
N GLY A 104 3.64 -0.91 20.70
CA GLY A 104 3.29 -1.98 21.65
C GLY A 104 2.17 -2.93 21.22
N GLY A 105 1.53 -2.68 20.07
CA GLY A 105 0.61 -3.63 19.45
C GLY A 105 1.34 -4.89 18.99
N LYS A 106 0.81 -6.07 19.34
CA LYS A 106 1.27 -7.35 18.76
C LYS A 106 0.70 -7.56 17.37
N GLU A 107 -0.60 -7.27 17.24
CA GLU A 107 -1.38 -7.48 16.03
C GLU A 107 -2.30 -6.28 15.77
N TYR A 108 -2.63 -6.07 14.49
CA TYR A 108 -3.48 -4.98 14.02
C TYR A 108 -4.68 -5.55 13.28
N TYR A 109 -5.85 -4.96 13.52
CA TYR A 109 -7.11 -5.39 12.93
C TYR A 109 -7.74 -4.24 12.15
N LEU A 110 -8.28 -4.54 10.98
CA LEU A 110 -9.08 -3.61 10.19
C LEU A 110 -10.56 -3.95 10.37
N LEU A 111 -11.32 -3.05 11.01
CA LEU A 111 -12.78 -3.13 11.07
C LEU A 111 -13.36 -2.33 9.90
N MET A 112 -14.24 -2.95 9.11
CA MET A 112 -14.83 -2.36 7.91
C MET A 112 -16.31 -2.71 7.75
N GLU A 113 -16.99 -1.96 6.90
CA GLU A 113 -18.39 -2.22 6.54
C GLU A 113 -18.54 -3.56 5.81
N LYS A 114 -19.67 -4.24 6.03
CA LYS A 114 -20.00 -5.47 5.29
C LYS A 114 -20.52 -5.12 3.90
N ALA A 115 -19.89 -5.69 2.87
CA ALA A 115 -20.39 -5.64 1.50
C ALA A 115 -21.41 -6.75 1.21
N GLU A 116 -22.32 -6.49 0.27
CA GLU A 116 -23.29 -7.45 -0.26
C GLU A 116 -23.33 -7.37 -1.79
N GLY A 117 -23.50 -8.52 -2.44
CA GLY A 117 -23.59 -8.62 -3.90
C GLY A 117 -23.14 -10.00 -4.40
N ARG A 118 -23.13 -10.16 -5.72
CA ARG A 118 -22.63 -11.36 -6.42
C ARG A 118 -21.29 -11.03 -7.07
N HIS A 119 -20.24 -11.79 -6.77
CA HIS A 119 -18.92 -11.59 -7.37
C HIS A 119 -18.94 -11.81 -8.89
N TYR A 120 -18.21 -10.98 -9.63
CA TYR A 120 -18.19 -10.97 -11.08
C TYR A 120 -17.58 -12.25 -11.71
N PHE A 121 -16.87 -13.06 -10.93
CA PHE A 121 -16.46 -14.41 -11.37
C PHE A 121 -17.63 -15.26 -11.84
N ASN A 122 -18.80 -15.13 -11.22
CA ASN A 122 -19.98 -15.86 -11.67
C ASN A 122 -20.41 -15.48 -13.08
N ASP A 123 -20.32 -14.19 -13.40
CA ASP A 123 -20.66 -13.69 -14.73
C ASP A 123 -19.68 -14.26 -15.75
N LEU A 124 -18.36 -14.23 -15.47
CA LEU A 124 -17.36 -14.82 -16.37
C LEU A 124 -17.53 -16.34 -16.58
N VAL A 125 -17.89 -17.10 -15.54
CA VAL A 125 -18.24 -18.52 -15.68
C VAL A 125 -19.44 -18.68 -16.61
N ALA A 126 -20.49 -17.88 -16.42
CA ALA A 126 -21.68 -17.94 -17.27
C ALA A 126 -21.38 -17.55 -18.73
N PHE A 127 -20.48 -16.59 -18.96
CA PHE A 127 -20.10 -16.14 -20.30
C PHE A 127 -19.49 -17.27 -21.14
N ALA A 128 -18.78 -18.21 -20.50
CA ALA A 128 -18.15 -19.34 -21.19
C ALA A 128 -19.15 -20.25 -21.91
N ASP A 129 -20.41 -20.25 -21.50
CA ASP A 129 -21.50 -21.04 -22.10
C ASP A 129 -22.43 -20.21 -22.99
N LYS A 130 -22.20 -18.90 -23.11
CA LYS A 130 -23.02 -17.99 -23.93
C LYS A 130 -22.42 -17.74 -25.31
N LYS A 131 -23.27 -17.76 -26.34
CA LYS A 131 -22.96 -17.21 -27.68
C LYS A 131 -24.21 -16.55 -28.29
N PRO A 132 -24.33 -15.20 -28.35
CA PRO A 132 -23.45 -14.13 -27.83
C PRO A 132 -23.74 -13.72 -26.37
N LEU A 133 -22.95 -12.77 -25.82
CA LEU A 133 -23.31 -12.07 -24.57
C LEU A 133 -24.65 -11.34 -24.70
N ASP A 134 -25.44 -11.39 -23.64
CA ASP A 134 -26.73 -10.70 -23.58
C ASP A 134 -26.57 -9.23 -23.17
N ASP A 135 -27.67 -8.49 -23.15
CA ASP A 135 -27.65 -7.05 -22.84
C ASP A 135 -27.30 -6.75 -21.37
N PRO A 136 -27.81 -7.50 -20.37
CA PRO A 136 -27.32 -7.43 -18.98
C PRO A 136 -25.81 -7.57 -18.84
N ASP A 137 -25.19 -8.53 -19.52
CA ASP A 137 -23.74 -8.76 -19.47
C ASP A 137 -22.98 -7.53 -19.99
N LYS A 138 -23.40 -7.02 -21.15
CA LYS A 138 -22.79 -5.82 -21.77
C LYS A 138 -22.95 -4.59 -20.89
N GLU A 139 -24.08 -4.48 -20.20
CA GLU A 139 -24.35 -3.33 -19.33
C GLU A 139 -23.45 -3.29 -18.11
N LYS A 140 -23.19 -4.46 -17.48
CA LYS A 140 -22.18 -4.57 -16.41
C LYS A 140 -20.79 -4.15 -16.89
N ILE A 141 -20.39 -4.61 -18.07
CA ILE A 141 -19.08 -4.28 -18.66
C ILE A 141 -18.98 -2.77 -18.92
N ARG A 142 -20.02 -2.15 -19.49
CA ARG A 142 -20.06 -0.69 -19.72
C ARG A 142 -19.99 0.07 -18.41
N THR A 143 -20.72 -0.37 -17.39
CA THR A 143 -20.73 0.27 -16.07
C THR A 143 -19.34 0.23 -15.43
N MET A 144 -18.65 -0.91 -15.44
CA MET A 144 -17.27 -1.01 -14.93
C MET A 144 -16.29 -0.16 -15.75
N ALA A 145 -16.41 -0.16 -17.08
CA ALA A 145 -15.55 0.63 -17.94
C ALA A 145 -15.73 2.14 -17.72
N ALA A 146 -16.99 2.60 -17.54
CA ALA A 146 -17.30 3.98 -17.22
C ALA A 146 -16.73 4.37 -15.84
N TYR A 147 -16.88 3.50 -14.83
CA TYR A 147 -16.29 3.71 -13.52
C TYR A 147 -14.76 3.81 -13.57
N LEU A 148 -14.07 2.90 -14.28
CA LEU A 148 -12.62 2.97 -14.45
C LEU A 148 -12.20 4.27 -15.13
N ALA A 149 -12.90 4.67 -16.20
CA ALA A 149 -12.61 5.93 -16.89
C ALA A 149 -12.75 7.15 -15.97
N ASP A 150 -13.77 7.15 -15.09
CA ASP A 150 -13.99 8.22 -14.11
C ASP A 150 -12.84 8.29 -13.10
N ILE A 151 -12.51 7.19 -12.40
CA ILE A 151 -11.43 7.20 -11.41
C ILE A 151 -10.06 7.47 -12.07
N HIS A 152 -9.82 6.96 -13.28
CA HIS A 152 -8.56 7.16 -14.01
C HIS A 152 -8.38 8.60 -14.51
N SER A 153 -9.46 9.41 -14.51
CA SER A 153 -9.40 10.83 -14.84
C SER A 153 -8.67 11.65 -13.77
N LEU A 154 -8.69 11.19 -12.50
CA LEU A 154 -7.97 11.85 -11.42
C LEU A 154 -6.46 11.59 -11.55
N LYS A 155 -5.72 12.61 -11.97
CA LYS A 155 -4.27 12.57 -12.12
C LYS A 155 -3.55 13.09 -10.88
N LYS A 156 -2.31 12.63 -10.68
CA LYS A 156 -1.38 13.17 -9.69
C LYS A 156 0.00 13.29 -10.31
N ASP A 157 0.65 14.44 -10.11
CA ASP A 157 2.04 14.61 -10.56
C ASP A 157 2.98 14.09 -9.46
N SER A 158 3.38 12.82 -9.58
CA SER A 158 4.38 12.23 -8.70
C SER A 158 5.15 11.13 -9.40
N LYS A 159 6.39 11.44 -9.76
CA LYS A 159 7.31 10.47 -10.35
C LYS A 159 7.61 9.31 -9.39
N ALA A 160 7.72 9.61 -8.10
CA ALA A 160 8.01 8.64 -7.05
C ALA A 160 6.90 7.58 -6.94
N LEU A 161 5.62 8.00 -6.88
CA LEU A 161 4.48 7.08 -6.78
C LEU A 161 4.33 6.19 -8.02
N HIS A 162 4.55 6.73 -9.22
CA HIS A 162 4.55 5.90 -10.42
C HIS A 162 5.68 4.86 -10.41
N TRP A 163 6.90 5.29 -10.07
CA TRP A 163 8.05 4.37 -9.99
C TRP A 163 7.88 3.30 -8.92
N ARG A 164 7.27 3.67 -7.80
CA ARG A 164 6.83 2.76 -6.75
C ARG A 164 5.88 1.73 -7.32
N LYS A 165 4.73 2.13 -7.89
CA LYS A 165 3.73 1.17 -8.39
C LYS A 165 4.33 0.16 -9.36
N VAL A 166 5.16 0.60 -10.31
CA VAL A 166 5.83 -0.28 -11.27
C VAL A 166 6.80 -1.26 -10.57
N ARG A 167 7.52 -0.82 -9.54
CA ARG A 167 8.40 -1.70 -8.75
C ARG A 167 7.59 -2.70 -7.94
N ASP A 168 6.58 -2.23 -7.22
CA ASP A 168 5.80 -3.03 -6.28
C ASP A 168 5.00 -4.10 -7.04
N THR A 169 4.46 -3.78 -8.23
CA THR A 169 3.79 -4.76 -9.11
C THR A 169 4.68 -5.97 -9.46
N ILE A 170 6.00 -5.78 -9.47
CA ILE A 170 6.97 -6.84 -9.76
C ILE A 170 7.40 -7.53 -8.46
N GLY A 171 7.88 -6.75 -7.48
CA GLY A 171 8.63 -7.29 -6.34
C GLY A 171 7.94 -7.28 -4.99
N HIS A 172 6.74 -6.73 -4.88
CA HIS A 172 6.02 -6.72 -3.60
C HIS A 172 5.43 -8.11 -3.30
N GLY A 173 5.38 -8.48 -2.01
CA GLY A 173 4.85 -9.77 -1.55
C GLY A 173 3.38 -10.04 -1.93
N GLU A 174 2.62 -8.97 -2.14
CA GLU A 174 1.22 -9.03 -2.58
C GLU A 174 1.06 -8.93 -4.12
N CYS A 175 2.14 -9.04 -4.88
CA CYS A 175 2.18 -8.86 -6.34
C CYS A 175 2.97 -10.00 -7.01
N LEU A 176 3.56 -9.81 -8.21
CA LEU A 176 4.10 -10.92 -9.02
C LEU A 176 5.01 -11.89 -8.25
N MET A 177 6.12 -11.40 -7.67
CA MET A 177 7.08 -12.25 -6.96
C MET A 177 6.45 -12.94 -5.75
N GLY A 178 5.73 -12.21 -4.90
CA GLY A 178 5.13 -12.85 -3.73
C GLY A 178 3.96 -13.78 -4.05
N VAL A 179 3.21 -13.54 -5.13
CA VAL A 179 2.22 -14.50 -5.63
C VAL A 179 2.91 -15.77 -6.14
N PHE A 180 4.05 -15.67 -6.81
CA PHE A 180 4.86 -16.85 -7.16
C PHE A 180 5.31 -17.61 -5.92
N ASP A 181 5.74 -16.93 -4.85
CA ASP A 181 6.11 -17.56 -3.58
C ASP A 181 4.96 -18.32 -2.91
N THR A 182 3.70 -18.09 -3.31
CA THR A 182 2.54 -18.84 -2.80
C THR A 182 2.27 -20.15 -3.54
N TYR A 183 2.89 -20.37 -4.70
CA TYR A 183 2.62 -21.56 -5.50
C TYR A 183 3.29 -22.79 -4.87
N PRO A 184 2.58 -23.94 -4.80
CA PRO A 184 3.22 -25.19 -4.40
C PRO A 184 4.37 -25.55 -5.35
N ASP A 185 5.44 -26.11 -4.78
CA ASP A 185 6.60 -26.61 -5.53
C ASP A 185 6.18 -27.50 -6.71
N GLY A 186 6.76 -27.26 -7.88
CA GLY A 186 6.47 -28.01 -9.12
C GLY A 186 5.23 -27.55 -9.88
N THR A 187 4.50 -26.53 -9.41
CA THR A 187 3.40 -25.92 -10.20
C THR A 187 3.95 -25.17 -11.42
N VAL A 188 5.04 -24.43 -11.22
CA VAL A 188 5.84 -23.74 -12.24
C VAL A 188 7.30 -23.92 -11.82
N GLU A 189 8.17 -24.26 -12.76
CA GLU A 189 9.61 -24.39 -12.45
C GLU A 189 10.19 -23.02 -12.06
N TYR A 190 11.12 -23.00 -11.11
CA TYR A 190 11.72 -21.74 -10.62
C TYR A 190 12.42 -20.96 -11.74
N GLU A 191 13.01 -21.66 -12.71
CA GLU A 191 13.62 -21.05 -13.89
C GLU A 191 12.60 -20.32 -14.76
N ASP A 192 11.38 -20.84 -14.88
CA ASP A 192 10.30 -20.22 -15.64
C ASP A 192 9.77 -18.98 -14.92
N MET A 193 9.61 -19.05 -13.59
CA MET A 193 9.28 -17.88 -12.75
C MET A 193 10.32 -16.78 -12.95
N ALA A 194 11.61 -17.11 -12.86
CA ALA A 194 12.70 -16.17 -13.07
C ALA A 194 12.70 -15.58 -14.49
N VAL A 195 12.36 -16.36 -15.52
CA VAL A 195 12.21 -15.85 -16.90
C VAL A 195 11.10 -14.80 -16.97
N ILE A 196 9.96 -15.01 -16.31
CA ILE A 196 8.85 -14.05 -16.27
C ILE A 196 9.27 -12.78 -15.53
N GLU A 197 9.87 -12.91 -14.35
CA GLU A 197 10.34 -11.78 -13.54
C GLU A 197 11.35 -10.91 -14.29
N LYS A 198 12.33 -11.52 -14.97
CA LYS A 198 13.31 -10.80 -15.79
C LYS A 198 12.65 -10.00 -16.91
N LYS A 199 11.64 -10.58 -17.59
CA LYS A 199 10.85 -9.85 -18.60
C LYS A 199 10.12 -8.66 -17.99
N CYS A 200 9.60 -8.80 -16.78
CA CYS A 200 8.96 -7.69 -16.06
C CYS A 200 9.96 -6.59 -15.67
N VAL A 201 11.19 -6.94 -15.28
CA VAL A 201 12.27 -5.98 -15.02
C VAL A 201 12.64 -5.18 -16.28
N ASP A 202 12.69 -5.83 -17.45
CA ASP A 202 12.91 -5.14 -18.73
C ASP A 202 11.78 -4.16 -19.04
N TRP A 203 10.53 -4.56 -18.78
CA TRP A 203 9.37 -3.68 -18.93
C TRP A 203 9.39 -2.52 -17.94
N ARG A 204 9.83 -2.72 -16.70
CA ARG A 204 10.00 -1.65 -15.74
C ARG A 204 10.90 -0.54 -16.27
N ALA A 205 12.04 -0.89 -16.90
CA ALA A 205 12.91 0.12 -17.52
C ALA A 205 12.18 0.94 -18.61
N LYS A 206 11.33 0.29 -19.41
CA LYS A 206 10.52 0.92 -20.47
C LYS A 206 9.37 1.77 -19.93
N LEU A 207 8.82 1.43 -18.76
CA LEU A 207 7.69 2.12 -18.15
C LEU A 207 8.13 3.31 -17.28
N LYS A 208 9.31 3.27 -16.65
CA LYS A 208 9.78 4.36 -15.76
C LYS A 208 9.69 5.78 -16.35
N PRO A 209 10.01 6.04 -17.64
CA PRO A 209 9.86 7.38 -18.22
C PRO A 209 8.41 7.84 -18.40
N LYS A 210 7.43 6.93 -18.35
CA LYS A 210 6.01 7.19 -18.62
C LYS A 210 5.23 7.67 -17.38
N TYR A 211 5.92 8.26 -16.40
CA TYR A 211 5.34 8.64 -15.10
C TYR A 211 4.14 9.58 -15.17
N LYS A 212 3.98 10.33 -16.26
CA LYS A 212 2.81 11.17 -16.53
C LYS A 212 1.49 10.39 -16.71
N ARG A 213 1.55 9.06 -16.78
CA ARG A 213 0.37 8.19 -16.81
C ARG A 213 -0.29 8.02 -15.44
N LEU A 214 0.40 8.40 -14.36
CA LEU A 214 -0.06 8.21 -12.99
C LEU A 214 -1.47 8.78 -12.79
N CYS A 215 -2.40 7.90 -12.39
CA CYS A 215 -3.74 8.27 -12.01
C CYS A 215 -4.21 7.48 -10.80
N GLN A 216 -5.36 7.87 -10.27
CA GLN A 216 -6.05 7.05 -9.30
C GLN A 216 -6.43 5.72 -9.97
N VAL A 217 -6.23 4.61 -9.26
CA VAL A 217 -6.57 3.25 -9.71
C VAL A 217 -7.25 2.50 -8.57
N HIS A 218 -7.93 1.40 -8.89
CA HIS A 218 -8.25 0.40 -7.89
C HIS A 218 -6.98 -0.34 -7.44
N GLY A 219 -6.14 -0.74 -8.40
CA GLY A 219 -4.85 -1.39 -8.17
C GLY A 219 -4.92 -2.91 -8.09
N ASP A 220 -6.13 -3.46 -8.02
CA ASP A 220 -6.44 -4.91 -8.10
C ASP A 220 -7.86 -5.16 -8.64
N PHE A 221 -8.21 -4.53 -9.77
CA PHE A 221 -9.56 -4.54 -10.35
C PHE A 221 -9.88 -5.87 -11.07
N HIS A 222 -9.99 -6.96 -10.32
CA HIS A 222 -10.29 -8.28 -10.85
C HIS A 222 -11.68 -8.79 -10.36
N PRO A 223 -12.24 -9.83 -10.98
CA PRO A 223 -13.63 -10.25 -10.75
C PRO A 223 -14.00 -10.66 -9.31
N GLY A 224 -13.01 -10.99 -8.47
CA GLY A 224 -13.22 -11.33 -7.06
C GLY A 224 -13.53 -10.10 -6.19
N ASN A 225 -12.99 -8.95 -6.58
CA ASN A 225 -13.12 -7.68 -5.87
C ASN A 225 -14.30 -6.84 -6.38
N ILE A 226 -15.08 -7.35 -7.32
CA ILE A 226 -16.19 -6.63 -7.95
C ILE A 226 -17.48 -7.38 -7.67
N TRP A 227 -18.33 -6.83 -6.81
CA TRP A 227 -19.57 -7.46 -6.38
C TRP A 227 -20.77 -6.67 -6.89
N PHE A 228 -21.55 -7.26 -7.78
CA PHE A 228 -22.73 -6.63 -8.35
C PHE A 228 -23.96 -6.88 -7.49
N LYS A 229 -24.72 -5.83 -7.18
CA LYS A 229 -26.07 -5.93 -6.61
C LYS A 229 -27.12 -6.05 -7.72
N ASN A 230 -26.89 -5.35 -8.83
CA ASN A 230 -27.66 -5.45 -10.08
C ASN A 230 -26.72 -5.17 -11.26
N ASN A 231 -27.22 -4.83 -12.46
CA ASN A 231 -26.36 -4.67 -13.63
C ASN A 231 -25.58 -3.35 -13.68
N THR A 232 -25.96 -2.35 -12.87
CA THR A 232 -25.38 -1.00 -12.87
C THR A 232 -24.83 -0.58 -11.52
N ASP A 233 -25.14 -1.33 -10.46
CA ASP A 233 -24.68 -1.07 -9.09
C ASP A 233 -23.76 -2.21 -8.64
N PHE A 234 -22.51 -1.86 -8.33
CA PHE A 234 -21.52 -2.75 -7.78
C PHE A 234 -20.74 -2.07 -6.65
N ILE A 235 -20.23 -2.90 -5.76
CA ILE A 235 -19.32 -2.50 -4.69
C ILE A 235 -17.95 -3.14 -4.95
N LEU A 236 -16.91 -2.41 -4.54
CA LEU A 236 -15.53 -2.82 -4.67
C LEU A 236 -14.96 -3.24 -3.33
N LEU A 237 -14.09 -4.24 -3.39
CA LEU A 237 -13.38 -4.79 -2.25
C LEU A 237 -11.88 -4.69 -2.51
N ASP A 238 -11.10 -4.74 -1.43
CA ASP A 238 -9.66 -4.92 -1.47
C ASP A 238 -8.90 -3.96 -2.41
N ARG A 239 -8.63 -2.77 -1.88
CA ARG A 239 -7.76 -1.76 -2.51
C ARG A 239 -6.37 -1.71 -1.88
N SER A 240 -5.89 -2.85 -1.39
CA SER A 240 -4.64 -2.95 -0.61
C SER A 240 -3.38 -2.55 -1.40
N ARG A 241 -3.41 -2.66 -2.74
CA ARG A 241 -2.26 -2.38 -3.63
C ARG A 241 -2.05 -0.90 -3.99
N GLY A 242 -2.57 -0.01 -3.16
CA GLY A 242 -2.36 1.43 -3.24
C GLY A 242 -3.28 2.17 -4.22
N ALA A 243 -3.41 3.47 -4.00
CA ALA A 243 -4.39 4.30 -4.69
C ALA A 243 -3.95 4.85 -6.05
N TRP A 244 -2.66 4.80 -6.36
CA TRP A 244 -2.05 5.50 -7.51
C TRP A 244 -1.25 4.53 -8.38
N GLY A 245 -1.50 4.54 -9.70
CA GLY A 245 -0.86 3.64 -10.66
C GLY A 245 -1.03 4.03 -12.13
N ASP A 246 -0.72 3.10 -13.05
CA ASP A 246 -1.02 3.26 -14.48
C ASP A 246 -2.44 2.72 -14.74
N PRO A 247 -3.32 3.41 -15.48
CA PRO A 247 -4.66 2.91 -15.79
C PRO A 247 -4.66 1.56 -16.50
N ALA A 248 -3.56 1.21 -17.19
CA ALA A 248 -3.38 -0.09 -17.81
C ALA A 248 -3.41 -1.24 -16.79
N ASP A 249 -3.07 -1.00 -15.52
CA ASP A 249 -3.07 -2.02 -14.47
C ASP A 249 -4.49 -2.55 -14.22
N ASP A 250 -5.46 -1.66 -13.97
CA ASP A 250 -6.86 -2.05 -13.74
C ASP A 250 -7.50 -2.70 -14.97
N VAL A 251 -7.23 -2.14 -16.16
CA VAL A 251 -7.75 -2.69 -17.42
C VAL A 251 -7.19 -4.08 -17.67
N THR A 252 -5.89 -4.29 -17.46
CA THR A 252 -5.25 -5.60 -17.66
C THR A 252 -5.72 -6.60 -16.61
N ALA A 253 -5.85 -6.20 -15.34
CA ALA A 253 -6.36 -7.05 -14.27
C ALA A 253 -7.76 -7.60 -14.59
N LEU A 254 -8.67 -6.77 -15.12
CA LEU A 254 -9.99 -7.23 -15.53
C LEU A 254 -9.96 -8.07 -16.81
N THR A 255 -9.29 -7.57 -17.86
CA THR A 255 -9.36 -8.18 -19.21
C THR A 255 -8.65 -9.52 -19.31
N MET A 256 -7.55 -9.72 -18.57
CA MET A 256 -6.84 -11.01 -18.55
C MET A 256 -7.76 -12.15 -18.07
N ASN A 257 -8.75 -11.85 -17.24
CA ASN A 257 -9.70 -12.86 -16.78
C ASN A 257 -10.58 -13.40 -17.91
N TYR A 258 -10.99 -12.59 -18.90
CA TYR A 258 -11.74 -13.09 -20.06
C TYR A 258 -10.91 -14.09 -20.88
N ILE A 259 -9.62 -13.79 -21.05
CA ILE A 259 -8.65 -14.68 -21.71
C ILE A 259 -8.48 -15.97 -20.91
N PHE A 260 -8.27 -15.84 -19.60
CA PHE A 260 -8.10 -16.98 -18.70
C PHE A 260 -9.31 -17.93 -18.73
N PHE A 261 -10.53 -17.40 -18.63
CA PHE A 261 -11.74 -18.22 -18.68
C PHE A 261 -11.94 -18.89 -20.04
N SER A 262 -11.57 -18.24 -21.14
CA SER A 262 -11.57 -18.85 -22.48
C SER A 262 -10.59 -20.02 -22.57
N ILE A 263 -9.35 -19.81 -22.15
CA ILE A 263 -8.31 -20.85 -22.16
C ILE A 263 -8.71 -22.02 -21.27
N ASN A 264 -9.24 -21.75 -20.07
CA ASN A 264 -9.67 -22.78 -19.14
C ASN A 264 -10.83 -23.63 -19.71
N LYS A 265 -11.78 -23.01 -20.42
CA LYS A 265 -12.94 -23.71 -21.01
C LYS A 265 -12.58 -24.48 -22.29
N PHE A 266 -11.80 -23.87 -23.17
CA PHE A 266 -11.62 -24.36 -24.55
C PHE A 266 -10.22 -24.91 -24.83
N GLY A 267 -9.27 -24.78 -23.89
CA GLY A 267 -7.86 -25.14 -24.06
C GLY A 267 -7.09 -24.22 -25.01
N LYS A 268 -7.73 -23.15 -25.51
CA LYS A 268 -7.17 -22.16 -26.44
C LYS A 268 -8.01 -20.88 -26.44
N LEU A 269 -7.47 -19.84 -27.06
CA LEU A 269 -8.23 -18.65 -27.47
C LEU A 269 -9.09 -18.94 -28.70
#